data_AF-A0A7S2D3F4-F1
#
_entry.id   AF-A0A7S2D3F4-F1
#
_cell.length_a   1.000
_cell.length_b   1.000
_cell.length_c   1.000
_cell.angle_alpha   90.00
_cell.angle_beta   90.00
_cell.angle_gamma   90.00
#
_symmetry.space_group_name_H-M   'P 1'
#
loop_
_entity.id
_entity.type
_entity.pdbx_description
1 polymer ?
#
loop_
_entity_poly.entity_id
_entity_poly.type
_entity_poly.pdbx_seq_one_letter_code
_entity_poly.pdbx_strand_id
1 'polypeptide(L)'
;EMAVLVAGLRVLDANTGRSQLGVFTDTPGHLTNDFFVNLLDMRTVWTPASDGSYEGRDRATGALRWFGSRVDLVFGSNSELRAIAEFYACDDAKDAFVTAFVAAWAKVMGLDRFDQRTPGEYAAPRRYSSPYPKL
;
A
#
# COMPACT_ATOMS: atom_id res chain seq x y z
N GLU A 1 -4.20 -4.61 -3.88
CA GLU A 1 -4.45 -3.30 -4.54
C GLU A 1 -4.38 -2.13 -3.56
N MET A 2 -5.20 -2.09 -2.51
CA MET A 2 -5.17 -0.98 -1.52
C MET A 2 -3.76 -0.69 -0.97
N ALA A 3 -3.02 -1.72 -0.55
CA ALA A 3 -1.70 -1.55 0.07
C ALA A 3 -0.71 -0.80 -0.84
N VAL A 4 -0.57 -1.26 -2.10
CA VAL A 4 0.35 -0.62 -3.06
C VAL A 4 -0.09 0.79 -3.41
N LEU A 5 -1.40 1.05 -3.53
CA LEU A 5 -1.92 2.40 -3.78
C LEU A 5 -1.59 3.36 -2.64
N VAL A 6 -1.81 2.95 -1.38
CA VAL A 6 -1.48 3.79 -0.23
C VAL A 6 0.02 4.06 -0.19
N ALA A 7 0.85 3.02 -0.25
CA ALA A 7 2.30 3.16 -0.22
C ALA A 7 2.83 4.04 -1.37
N GLY A 8 2.37 3.82 -2.59
CA GLY A 8 2.78 4.60 -3.76
C GLY A 8 2.37 6.07 -3.66
N LEU A 9 1.15 6.37 -3.20
CA LEU A 9 0.72 7.75 -3.01
C LEU A 9 1.50 8.46 -1.90
N ARG A 10 1.95 7.73 -0.87
CA ARG A 10 2.80 8.29 0.18
C ARG A 10 4.18 8.69 -0.33
N VAL A 11 4.86 7.82 -1.07
CA VAL A 11 6.20 8.14 -1.61
C VAL A 11 6.14 9.19 -2.72
N LEU A 12 5.01 9.29 -3.43
CA LEU A 12 4.76 10.36 -4.41
C LEU A 12 4.36 11.70 -3.78
N ASP A 13 4.34 11.81 -2.45
CA ASP A 13 3.98 13.02 -1.70
C ASP A 13 2.57 13.56 -2.06
N ALA A 14 1.61 12.66 -2.31
CA ALA A 14 0.24 12.99 -2.70
C ALA A 14 -0.68 13.29 -1.50
N ASN A 15 -0.11 13.75 -0.38
CA ASN A 15 -0.86 14.00 0.84
C ASN A 15 -1.58 15.36 0.81
N THR A 16 -2.80 15.40 1.35
CA THR A 16 -3.55 16.64 1.53
C THR A 16 -2.75 17.64 2.37
N GLY A 17 -2.66 18.89 1.90
CA GLY A 17 -1.94 19.94 2.61
C GLY A 17 -0.43 19.72 2.71
N ARG A 18 0.15 18.81 1.89
CA ARG A 18 1.58 18.43 1.93
C ARG A 18 2.04 17.90 3.31
N SER A 19 1.14 17.24 4.02
CA SER A 19 1.46 16.59 5.29
C SER A 19 2.56 15.54 5.11
N GLN A 20 3.48 15.45 6.06
CA GLN A 20 4.57 14.47 6.05
C GLN A 20 4.16 13.09 6.62
N LEU A 21 2.88 12.90 6.95
CA LEU A 21 2.38 11.64 7.50
C LEU A 21 2.51 10.51 6.48
N GLY A 22 3.25 9.46 6.85
CA GLY A 22 3.43 8.27 6.02
C GLY A 22 4.45 8.43 4.89
N VAL A 23 5.09 9.59 4.71
CA VAL A 23 6.10 9.82 3.66
C VAL A 23 7.44 9.21 4.08
N PHE A 24 7.51 7.88 4.08
CA PHE A 24 8.69 7.13 4.52
C PHE A 24 9.68 6.93 3.37
N THR A 25 10.26 8.01 2.88
CA THR A 25 11.30 8.01 1.83
C THR A 25 12.13 9.28 1.92
N ASP A 26 13.39 9.18 1.52
CA ASP A 26 14.29 10.32 1.36
C ASP A 26 14.20 10.95 -0.05
N THR A 27 13.46 10.32 -0.97
CA THR A 27 13.24 10.80 -2.34
C THR A 27 11.76 10.98 -2.66
N PRO A 28 11.05 11.94 -2.04
CA PRO A 28 9.65 12.21 -2.37
C PRO A 28 9.45 12.52 -3.86
N GLY A 29 8.37 12.00 -4.44
CA GLY A 29 8.04 12.13 -5.85
C GLY A 29 8.59 11.01 -6.74
N HIS A 30 9.38 10.09 -6.18
CA HIS A 30 9.83 8.88 -6.86
C HIS A 30 8.96 7.69 -6.45
N LEU A 31 8.47 6.93 -7.44
CA LEU A 31 7.67 5.73 -7.16
C LEU A 31 8.60 4.55 -6.78
N THR A 32 8.80 4.37 -5.48
CA THR A 32 9.64 3.32 -4.89
C THR A 32 8.87 2.50 -3.85
N ASN A 33 9.40 1.35 -3.44
CA ASN A 33 8.83 0.54 -2.36
C ASN A 33 9.28 0.99 -0.95
N ASP A 34 9.92 2.17 -0.84
CA ASP A 34 10.53 2.69 0.40
C ASP A 34 9.53 2.76 1.56
N PHE A 35 8.25 3.02 1.28
CA PHE A 35 7.21 3.01 2.30
C PHE A 35 7.22 1.73 3.14
N PHE A 36 7.25 0.56 2.49
CA PHE A 36 7.24 -0.72 3.18
C PHE A 36 8.59 -1.05 3.80
N VAL A 37 9.69 -0.74 3.11
CA VAL A 37 11.05 -0.93 3.62
C VAL A 37 11.23 -0.19 4.94
N ASN A 38 10.89 1.09 4.99
CA ASN A 38 11.08 1.94 6.16
C ASN A 38 10.04 1.69 7.26
N LEU A 39 8.81 1.28 6.90
CA LEU A 39 7.80 0.88 7.88
C LEU A 39 8.20 -0.37 8.65
N LEU A 40 8.81 -1.34 7.96
CA LEU A 40 9.19 -2.63 8.53
C LEU A 40 10.61 -2.65 9.10
N ASP A 41 11.38 -1.58 8.92
CA ASP A 41 12.70 -1.45 9.52
C ASP A 41 12.60 -1.42 11.06
N MET A 42 13.13 -2.47 11.68
CA MET A 42 13.17 -2.63 13.14
C MET A 42 14.04 -1.58 13.84
N ARG A 43 14.86 -0.83 13.10
CA ARG A 43 15.61 0.33 13.64
C ARG A 43 14.68 1.49 13.98
N THR A 44 13.47 1.53 13.44
CA THR A 44 12.47 2.55 13.78
C THR A 44 11.56 2.04 14.90
N VAL A 45 11.38 2.84 15.94
CA VAL A 45 10.41 2.61 17.02
C VAL A 45 9.31 3.65 16.91
N TRP A 46 8.07 3.19 16.92
CA TRP A 46 6.88 4.03 16.77
C TRP A 46 6.27 4.33 18.14
N THR A 47 6.11 5.62 18.46
CA THR A 47 5.47 6.09 19.69
C THR A 47 4.31 7.03 19.37
N PRO A 48 3.16 6.93 20.07
CA PRO A 48 2.04 7.84 19.83
C PRO A 48 2.38 9.27 20.22
N ALA A 49 1.95 10.23 19.41
CA ALA A 49 2.00 11.66 19.69
C ALA A 49 0.66 12.18 20.24
N SER A 50 0.65 13.40 20.78
CA SER A 50 -0.53 14.00 21.42
C SER A 50 -1.68 14.30 20.46
N ASP A 51 -1.39 14.48 19.18
CA ASP A 51 -2.36 14.79 18.13
C ASP A 51 -2.99 13.55 17.46
N GLY A 52 -2.66 12.35 17.97
CA GLY A 52 -3.15 11.07 17.43
C GLY A 52 -2.32 10.53 16.26
N SER A 53 -1.24 11.22 15.87
CA SER A 53 -0.20 10.68 15.00
C SER A 53 0.81 9.83 15.79
N TYR A 54 1.84 9.35 15.11
CA TYR A 54 2.93 8.56 15.66
C TYR A 54 4.25 9.12 15.17
N GLU A 55 5.23 9.15 16.07
CA GLU A 55 6.62 9.47 15.75
C GLU A 55 7.41 8.17 15.60
N GLY A 56 8.04 8.00 14.44
CA GLY A 56 9.03 6.97 14.20
C GLY A 56 10.41 7.51 14.55
N ARG A 57 11.03 6.97 15.60
CA ARG A 57 12.36 7.38 16.07
C ARG A 57 13.36 6.26 15.89
N ASP A 58 14.60 6.62 15.57
CA ASP A 58 15.70 5.67 15.56
C ASP A 58 15.89 5.06 16.95
N ARG A 59 15.94 3.72 17.02
CA ARG A 59 16.02 2.96 18.27
C ARG A 59 17.30 3.24 19.06
N ALA A 60 18.41 3.50 18.38
CA ALA A 60 19.71 3.65 19.02
C ALA A 60 19.96 5.09 19.49
N THR A 61 19.56 6.06 18.69
CA THR A 61 19.86 7.49 18.90
C THR A 61 18.69 8.30 19.44
N GLY A 62 17.45 7.82 19.29
CA GLY A 62 16.24 8.56 19.60
C GLY A 62 15.89 9.66 18.59
N ALA A 63 16.68 9.81 17.53
CA ALA A 63 16.45 10.81 16.49
C ALA A 63 15.12 10.56 15.78
N LEU A 64 14.34 11.63 15.58
CA LEU A 64 13.11 11.57 14.81
C LEU A 64 13.43 11.24 13.35
N ARG A 65 12.78 10.20 12.82
CA ARG A 65 12.90 9.79 11.42
C ARG A 65 11.64 10.13 10.64
N TRP A 66 10.48 9.75 11.16
CA TRP A 66 9.24 9.72 10.40
C TRP A 66 8.04 10.15 11.24
N PHE A 67 7.00 10.64 10.57
CA PHE A 67 5.67 10.81 11.16
C PHE A 67 4.69 9.87 10.48
N GLY A 68 3.88 9.14 11.24
CA GLY A 68 2.91 8.18 10.72
C GLY A 68 1.52 8.39 11.31
N SER A 69 0.49 8.02 10.56
CA SER A 69 -0.88 7.92 11.05
C SER A 69 -1.26 6.46 11.31
N ARG A 70 -2.45 6.24 11.87
CA ARG A 70 -3.03 4.89 12.00
C ARG A 70 -3.18 4.17 10.66
N VAL A 71 -3.47 4.91 9.60
CA VAL A 71 -3.61 4.35 8.24
C VAL A 71 -2.28 3.81 7.72
N ASP A 72 -1.17 4.39 8.15
CA ASP A 72 0.16 3.97 7.71
C ASP A 72 0.64 2.78 8.55
N LEU A 73 0.47 2.84 9.88
CA LEU A 73 0.94 1.80 10.80
C LEU A 73 0.08 0.53 10.81
N VAL A 74 -1.13 0.56 10.23
CA VAL A 74 -1.96 -0.65 10.11
C VAL A 74 -1.26 -1.74 9.28
N PHE A 75 -0.45 -1.34 8.29
CA PHE A 75 0.35 -2.26 7.48
C PHE A 75 1.47 -2.94 8.25
N GLY A 76 1.90 -2.40 9.40
CA GLY A 76 2.90 -3.01 10.26
C GLY A 76 2.31 -3.84 11.42
N SER A 77 1.02 -3.66 11.73
CA SER A 77 0.37 -4.19 12.94
C SER A 77 -0.71 -5.24 12.68
N ASN A 78 -1.40 -5.21 11.54
CA ASN A 78 -2.31 -6.28 11.14
C ASN A 78 -1.54 -7.40 10.43
N SER A 79 -1.72 -8.65 10.84
CA SER A 79 -0.93 -9.78 10.32
C SER A 79 -1.06 -10.00 8.81
N GLU A 80 -2.26 -9.86 8.25
CA GLU A 80 -2.49 -10.03 6.81
C GLU A 80 -1.88 -8.89 5.99
N LEU A 81 -2.11 -7.65 6.43
CA LEU A 81 -1.53 -6.48 5.78
C LEU A 81 -0.01 -6.45 5.91
N ARG A 82 0.52 -6.94 7.03
CA ARG A 82 1.96 -7.08 7.27
C ARG A 82 2.59 -8.09 6.32
N ALA A 83 1.95 -9.22 6.05
CA ALA A 83 2.47 -10.17 5.06
C ALA A 83 2.56 -9.54 3.66
N ILE A 84 1.59 -8.69 3.29
CA ILE A 84 1.65 -7.93 2.03
C ILE A 84 2.79 -6.90 2.06
N ALA A 85 2.95 -6.18 3.16
CA ALA A 85 4.03 -5.21 3.33
C ALA A 85 5.41 -5.88 3.24
N GLU A 86 5.59 -7.05 3.88
CA GLU A 86 6.83 -7.82 3.87
C GLU A 86 7.18 -8.26 2.44
N PHE A 87 6.20 -8.74 1.66
CA PHE A 87 6.42 -9.08 0.26
C PHE A 87 6.95 -7.89 -0.55
N TYR A 88 6.33 -6.71 -0.43
CA TYR A 88 6.77 -5.53 -1.19
C TYR A 88 8.01 -4.84 -0.62
N ALA A 89 8.41 -5.12 0.62
CA ALA A 89 9.65 -4.63 1.21
C ALA A 89 10.88 -5.43 0.77
N CYS A 90 10.72 -6.61 0.16
CA CYS A 90 11.83 -7.40 -0.35
C CYS A 90 12.63 -6.64 -1.43
N ASP A 91 13.94 -6.87 -1.47
CA ASP A 91 14.86 -6.21 -2.41
C ASP A 91 14.51 -6.48 -3.89
N ASP A 92 13.95 -7.65 -4.19
CA ASP A 92 13.54 -8.10 -5.52
C ASP A 92 12.10 -7.70 -5.89
N ALA A 93 11.36 -7.06 -4.99
CA ALA A 93 9.95 -6.70 -5.20
C ALA A 93 9.74 -5.30 -5.80
N LYS A 94 10.81 -4.56 -6.13
CA LYS A 94 10.73 -3.17 -6.65
C LYS A 94 9.89 -3.07 -7.93
N ASP A 95 10.20 -3.89 -8.93
CA ASP A 95 9.47 -3.89 -10.21
C ASP A 95 8.03 -4.41 -10.05
N ALA A 96 7.85 -5.41 -9.18
CA ALA A 96 6.53 -5.94 -8.85
C ALA A 96 5.65 -4.88 -8.17
N PHE A 97 6.23 -4.08 -7.26
CA PHE A 97 5.55 -2.97 -6.61
C PHE A 97 5.11 -1.90 -7.62
N VAL A 98 6.00 -1.45 -8.50
CA VAL A 98 5.69 -0.43 -9.51
C VAL A 98 4.59 -0.93 -10.44
N THR A 99 4.71 -2.16 -10.93
CA THR A 99 3.70 -2.77 -11.82
C THR A 99 2.35 -2.89 -11.12
N ALA A 100 2.32 -3.34 -9.87
CA ALA A 100 1.10 -3.47 -9.09
C ALA A 100 0.47 -2.10 -8.79
N PHE A 101 1.27 -1.08 -8.50
CA PHE A 101 0.79 0.30 -8.30
C PHE A 101 0.14 0.85 -9.57
N VAL A 102 0.82 0.76 -10.71
CA VAL A 102 0.32 1.27 -12.00
C VAL A 102 -0.97 0.56 -12.39
N ALA A 103 -1.05 -0.77 -12.25
CA ALA A 103 -2.26 -1.53 -12.53
C ALA A 103 -3.44 -1.10 -11.63
N ALA A 104 -3.18 -0.92 -10.33
CA ALA A 104 -4.21 -0.48 -9.39
C ALA A 104 -4.65 0.97 -9.68
N TRP A 105 -3.72 1.87 -10.02
CA TRP A 105 -4.04 3.25 -10.39
C TRP A 105 -4.88 3.31 -11.66
N ALA A 106 -4.47 2.61 -12.71
CA ALA A 106 -5.21 2.53 -13.97
C ALA A 106 -6.62 1.97 -13.75
N LYS A 107 -6.77 0.95 -12.89
CA LYS A 107 -8.08 0.42 -12.50
C LYS A 107 -8.98 1.48 -11.87
N VAL A 108 -8.46 2.26 -10.90
CA VAL A 108 -9.23 3.33 -10.25
C VAL A 108 -9.64 4.40 -11.25
N MET A 109 -8.73 4.82 -12.14
CA MET A 109 -9.01 5.82 -13.18
C MET A 109 -10.05 5.33 -14.22
N GLY A 110 -10.20 4.00 -14.37
CA GLY A 110 -11.17 3.39 -15.28
C GLY A 110 -12.55 3.11 -14.68
N LEU A 111 -12.80 3.34 -13.38
CA LEU A 111 -14.03 2.89 -12.72
C LEU A 111 -15.32 3.51 -13.28
N ASP A 112 -15.23 4.72 -13.85
CA ASP A 112 -16.38 5.44 -14.44
C ASP A 112 -16.42 5.36 -15.99
N ARG A 113 -15.49 4.61 -16.60
CA ARG A 113 -15.41 4.43 -18.07
C ARG A 113 -16.37 3.35 -18.56
N PHE A 114 -17.67 3.53 -18.31
CA PHE A 114 -18.72 2.61 -18.77
C PHE A 114 -18.82 2.56 -20.31
N ASP A 115 -18.37 3.62 -20.99
CA ASP A 115 -18.30 3.74 -22.45
C ASP A 115 -17.34 2.72 -23.10
N GLN A 116 -16.35 2.24 -22.35
CA GLN A 116 -15.34 1.28 -22.83
C GLN A 116 -15.69 -0.17 -22.48
N ARG A 117 -16.78 -0.43 -21.74
CA ARG A 117 -17.24 -1.80 -21.47
C ARG A 117 -18.00 -2.34 -22.68
N THR A 118 -17.42 -3.31 -23.38
CA THR A 118 -18.11 -4.01 -24.46
C THR A 118 -19.35 -4.77 -23.94
N PRO A 119 -20.48 -4.82 -24.68
CA PRO A 119 -21.73 -5.46 -24.24
C PRO A 119 -21.71 -6.99 -23.94
N GLY A 120 -20.54 -7.63 -23.85
CA GLY A 120 -20.40 -9.09 -23.63
C GLY A 120 -20.10 -9.52 -22.19
N GLU A 121 -19.70 -8.60 -21.30
CA GLU A 121 -19.28 -8.95 -19.93
C GLU A 121 -20.47 -9.21 -18.97
N TYR A 122 -21.70 -8.95 -19.41
CA TYR A 122 -22.94 -9.26 -18.68
C TYR A 122 -23.49 -10.68 -18.94
N ALA A 123 -22.80 -11.52 -19.72
CA ALA A 123 -23.29 -12.87 -20.04
C ALA A 123 -22.94 -13.93 -18.97
N ALA A 124 -23.82 -14.03 -17.98
CA ALA A 124 -24.12 -15.17 -17.09
C ALA A 124 -23.05 -15.65 -16.07
N PRO A 125 -23.47 -16.08 -14.85
CA PRO A 125 -22.57 -16.71 -13.89
C PRO A 125 -21.99 -18.00 -14.49
N ARG A 126 -20.67 -18.20 -14.30
CA ARG A 126 -19.99 -19.45 -14.68
C ARG A 126 -20.77 -20.62 -14.08
N ARG A 127 -21.40 -21.45 -14.93
CA ARG A 127 -22.05 -22.68 -14.47
C ARG A 127 -20.97 -23.55 -13.82
N TYR A 128 -21.06 -23.74 -12.51
CA TYR A 128 -20.28 -24.77 -11.84
C TYR A 128 -20.84 -26.12 -12.28
N SER A 129 -20.13 -26.82 -13.17
CA SER A 129 -20.43 -28.22 -13.45
C SER A 129 -20.05 -29.04 -12.21
N SER A 130 -21.06 -29.51 -11.47
CA SER A 130 -20.85 -30.45 -10.37
C SER A 130 -20.19 -31.73 -10.91
N PRO A 131 -19.07 -32.21 -10.33
CA PRO A 131 -18.39 -33.42 -10.77
C PRO A 131 -19.06 -34.73 -10.35
N TYR A 132 -20.25 -34.68 -9.74
CA TYR A 132 -20.95 -35.87 -9.26
C TYR A 132 -22.06 -36.33 -10.23
N PRO A 133 -22.13 -37.63 -10.57
CA PRO A 133 -23.22 -38.17 -11.38
C PRO A 133 -24.54 -38.12 -10.61
N LYS A 134 -25.62 -37.74 -11.30
CA LYS A 134 -26.97 -37.73 -10.73
C LYS A 134 -27.46 -39.16 -10.53
N LEU A 135 -27.97 -39.45 -9.33
CA LEU A 135 -28.71 -40.66 -8.99
C LEU A 135 -30.00 -40.76 -9.81
#